data_AF-A0A527IDS8-F1
#
_entry.id   AF-A0A527IDS8-F1
#
_cell.length_a   1.000
_cell.length_b   1.000
_cell.length_c   1.000
_cell.angle_alpha   90.00
_cell.angle_beta   90.00
_cell.angle_gamma   90.00
#
_symmetry.space_group_name_H-M   'P 1'
#
loop_
_entity.id
_entity.type
_entity.pdbx_description
1 polymer ?
#
loop_
_entity_poly.entity_id
_entity_poly.type
_entity_poly.pdbx_seq_one_letter_code
_entity_poly.pdbx_strand_id
1 'polypeptide(L)'
;PATAKACAIDPARDKKPPVKLAGYGAARQRYDNPQQKTGGFPGGMLRKASCDKLPGEATCGRLAKTGFNDCIASGKDHKFCTKEFTKTAGLRACDKAHPCREDYICTAGYDDLVQAKAGKGTCIPPYFIFQFRVDGHPRSWVQDVRE
;
A
#
# COMPACT_ATOMS: atom_id res chain seq x y z
N PRO A 1 -15.30 -31.54 -25.07
CA PRO A 1 -15.33 -31.11 -23.65
C PRO A 1 -14.21 -31.80 -22.85
N ALA A 2 -13.30 -31.03 -22.25
CA ALA A 2 -12.29 -31.59 -21.36
C ALA A 2 -12.95 -32.05 -20.05
N THR A 3 -12.65 -33.26 -19.59
CA THR A 3 -13.19 -33.81 -18.33
C THR A 3 -12.36 -33.30 -17.14
N ALA A 4 -12.92 -33.30 -15.92
CA ALA A 4 -12.22 -32.82 -14.71
C ALA A 4 -10.85 -33.50 -14.45
N LYS A 5 -10.64 -34.71 -14.97
CA LYS A 5 -9.35 -35.43 -14.95
C LYS A 5 -8.27 -34.74 -15.79
N ALA A 6 -8.64 -34.00 -16.84
CA ALA A 6 -7.72 -33.26 -17.69
C ALA A 6 -7.20 -31.95 -17.04
N CYS A 7 -7.79 -31.53 -15.91
CA CYS A 7 -7.38 -30.35 -15.14
C CYS A 7 -6.66 -30.72 -13.83
N ALA A 8 -6.36 -32.01 -13.60
CA ALA A 8 -5.64 -32.44 -12.41
C ALA A 8 -4.18 -31.98 -12.47
N ILE A 9 -3.67 -31.46 -11.35
CA ILE A 9 -2.28 -31.03 -11.22
C ILE A 9 -1.37 -32.26 -11.38
N ASP A 10 -0.52 -32.24 -12.40
CA ASP A 10 0.52 -33.23 -12.65
C ASP A 10 1.82 -32.76 -11.98
N PRO A 11 2.27 -33.34 -10.86
CA PRO A 11 3.46 -32.88 -10.14
C PRO A 11 4.78 -33.04 -10.91
N ALA A 12 4.82 -33.80 -12.01
CA ALA A 12 5.98 -33.88 -12.89
C ALA A 12 5.98 -32.77 -13.95
N ARG A 13 4.81 -32.42 -14.47
CA ARG A 13 4.64 -31.44 -15.56
C ARG A 13 4.36 -30.01 -15.06
N ASP A 14 3.66 -29.88 -13.94
CA ASP A 14 3.27 -28.63 -13.29
C ASP A 14 4.23 -28.26 -12.15
N LYS A 15 5.48 -28.73 -12.22
CA LYS A 15 6.54 -28.22 -11.33
C LYS A 15 6.62 -26.72 -11.53
N LYS A 16 6.40 -25.96 -10.45
CA LYS A 16 6.62 -24.53 -10.44
C LYS A 16 8.04 -24.30 -10.96
N PRO A 17 8.22 -23.63 -12.12
CA PRO A 17 9.56 -23.38 -12.62
C PRO A 17 10.32 -22.65 -11.52
N PRO A 18 11.63 -22.90 -11.35
CA PRO A 18 12.44 -22.05 -10.50
C PRO A 18 12.21 -20.63 -11.00
N VAL A 19 11.52 -19.84 -10.19
CA VAL A 19 11.16 -18.48 -10.54
C VAL A 19 12.49 -17.74 -10.65
N LYS A 20 13.02 -17.62 -11.87
CA LYS A 20 13.95 -16.55 -12.21
C LYS A 20 13.11 -15.30 -12.03
N LEU A 21 13.12 -14.77 -10.81
CA LEU A 21 12.40 -13.58 -10.38
C LEU A 21 12.64 -12.53 -11.45
N ALA A 22 11.63 -12.33 -12.30
CA ALA A 22 11.74 -11.43 -13.41
C ALA A 22 12.14 -10.08 -12.84
N GLY A 23 13.24 -9.53 -13.37
CA GLY A 23 13.83 -8.25 -12.98
C GLY A 23 12.96 -7.08 -13.42
N TYR A 24 11.65 -7.12 -13.14
CA TYR A 24 10.77 -5.98 -13.28
C TYR A 24 11.18 -4.94 -12.24
N GLY A 25 11.98 -3.97 -12.69
CA GLY A 25 12.17 -2.63 -12.12
C GLY A 25 12.41 -2.54 -10.61
N ALA A 26 13.69 -2.58 -10.18
CA ALA A 26 14.25 -1.86 -9.02
C ALA A 26 13.43 -1.75 -7.71
N ALA A 27 12.58 -2.73 -7.40
CA ALA A 27 11.72 -2.73 -6.23
C ALA A 27 12.01 -3.92 -5.30
N ARG A 28 13.29 -4.17 -5.01
CA ARG A 28 13.65 -5.12 -3.95
C ARG A 28 13.53 -4.42 -2.61
N GLN A 29 12.44 -4.66 -1.89
CA GLN A 29 12.50 -4.62 -0.43
C GLN A 29 13.12 -5.94 0.03
N ARG A 30 14.26 -5.89 0.73
CA ARG A 30 14.86 -7.12 1.25
C ARG A 30 14.05 -7.58 2.46
N TYR A 31 13.70 -8.86 2.44
CA TYR A 31 12.91 -9.51 3.47
C TYR A 31 13.86 -10.41 4.26
N ASP A 32 14.37 -9.91 5.38
CA ASP A 32 15.37 -10.64 6.17
C ASP A 32 14.80 -11.16 7.51
N ASN A 33 13.48 -11.13 7.72
CA ASN A 33 12.90 -11.57 8.99
C ASN A 33 11.64 -12.47 8.84
N PRO A 34 11.81 -13.80 8.90
CA PRO A 34 10.71 -14.78 8.88
C PRO A 34 9.71 -14.67 10.04
N GLN A 35 10.09 -14.05 11.16
CA GLN A 35 9.25 -13.94 12.36
C GLN A 35 8.34 -12.70 12.33
N GLN A 36 8.56 -11.77 11.41
CA GLN A 36 7.68 -10.60 11.26
C GLN A 36 6.44 -10.99 10.46
N LYS A 37 5.27 -10.97 11.11
CA LYS A 37 3.96 -11.00 10.44
C LYS A 37 3.81 -9.71 9.62
N THR A 38 4.39 -9.72 8.43
CA THR A 38 4.25 -8.65 7.45
C THR A 38 2.96 -8.85 6.66
N GLY A 39 2.34 -7.75 6.24
CA GLY A 39 1.24 -7.77 5.28
C GLY A 39 1.67 -7.11 3.98
N GLY A 40 0.86 -7.25 2.93
CA GLY A 40 1.09 -6.57 1.65
C GLY A 40 1.91 -7.38 0.64
N PHE A 41 2.11 -6.80 -0.54
CA PHE A 41 2.67 -7.52 -1.69
C PHE A 41 4.18 -7.32 -1.78
N PRO A 42 4.98 -8.40 -1.95
CA PRO A 42 6.41 -8.30 -2.19
C PRO A 42 6.74 -7.33 -3.33
N GLY A 43 7.68 -6.43 -3.12
CA GLY A 43 8.07 -5.39 -4.08
C GLY A 43 7.06 -4.25 -4.28
N GLY A 44 5.91 -4.29 -3.62
CA GLY A 44 4.92 -3.21 -3.58
C GLY A 44 5.00 -2.43 -2.26
N MET A 45 3.98 -2.62 -1.42
CA MET A 45 3.92 -2.12 -0.04
C MET A 45 4.09 -3.31 0.91
N LEU A 46 5.34 -3.71 1.18
CA LEU A 46 5.59 -4.57 2.34
C LEU A 46 5.30 -3.77 3.61
N ARG A 47 4.41 -4.30 4.45
CA ARG A 47 3.90 -3.66 5.64
C ARG A 47 4.43 -4.33 6.89
N LYS A 48 5.14 -3.59 7.72
CA LYS A 48 5.41 -3.96 9.12
C LYS A 48 4.32 -3.41 10.02
N ALA A 49 3.93 -4.19 11.04
CA ALA A 49 2.85 -3.83 11.95
C ALA A 49 3.17 -2.58 12.80
N SER A 50 4.44 -2.29 13.05
CA SER A 50 4.89 -1.09 13.78
C SER A 50 5.94 -0.30 12.99
N CYS A 51 6.23 0.90 13.46
CA CYS A 51 7.27 1.78 12.93
C CYS A 51 8.62 1.58 13.63
N ASP A 52 8.79 0.51 14.41
CA ASP A 52 10.01 0.26 15.16
C ASP A 52 11.03 -0.50 14.31
N LYS A 53 12.29 -0.07 14.41
CA LYS A 53 13.45 -0.73 13.76
C LYS A 53 13.14 -1.02 12.28
N LEU A 54 12.72 0.01 11.56
CA LEU A 54 12.44 -0.09 10.13
C LEU A 54 13.75 -0.22 9.34
N PRO A 55 13.79 -1.08 8.31
CA PRO A 55 14.95 -1.18 7.42
C PRO A 55 15.15 0.12 6.61
N GLY A 56 16.31 0.24 5.96
CA GLY A 56 16.72 1.43 5.21
C GLY A 56 15.71 1.84 4.12
N GLU A 57 15.13 0.85 3.45
CA GLU A 57 14.13 0.97 2.39
C GLU A 57 12.69 1.24 2.88
N ALA A 58 12.47 1.38 4.19
CA ALA A 58 11.15 1.61 4.78
C ALA A 58 11.09 2.93 5.57
N THR A 59 9.89 3.48 5.69
CA THR A 59 9.58 4.66 6.50
C THR A 59 8.22 4.48 7.18
N CYS A 60 7.98 5.21 8.26
CA CYS A 60 6.68 5.18 8.93
C CYS A 60 5.63 5.90 8.08
N GLY A 61 4.43 5.31 7.97
CA GLY A 61 3.29 5.91 7.29
C GLY A 61 1.97 5.52 7.94
N ARG A 62 0.86 5.98 7.38
CA ARG A 62 -0.50 5.71 7.86
C ARG A 62 -1.26 4.82 6.90
N LEU A 63 -2.09 3.94 7.46
CA LEU A 63 -3.07 3.13 6.73
C LEU A 63 -4.44 3.27 7.37
N ALA A 64 -5.49 3.28 6.55
CA ALA A 64 -6.86 3.38 7.04
C ALA A 64 -7.18 2.23 8.00
N LYS A 65 -7.90 2.54 9.07
CA LYS A 65 -8.44 1.57 10.04
C LYS A 65 -9.97 1.56 9.94
N THR A 66 -10.60 0.57 10.57
CA THR A 66 -12.06 0.49 10.66
C THR A 66 -12.67 1.84 11.09
N GLY A 67 -13.73 2.26 10.41
CA GLY A 67 -14.42 3.54 10.66
C GLY A 67 -13.89 4.74 9.86
N PHE A 68 -12.80 4.61 9.11
CA PHE A 68 -12.28 5.70 8.28
C PHE A 68 -13.33 6.17 7.25
N ASN A 69 -13.98 5.22 6.58
CA ASN A 69 -14.96 5.51 5.54
C ASN A 69 -16.19 6.17 6.11
N ASP A 70 -16.65 5.70 7.27
CA ASP A 70 -17.78 6.28 7.99
C ASP A 70 -17.47 7.71 8.44
N CYS A 71 -16.24 7.97 8.90
CA CYS A 71 -15.78 9.31 9.26
C CYS A 71 -15.87 10.26 8.07
N ILE A 72 -15.33 9.87 6.91
CA ILE A 72 -15.39 10.70 5.69
C ILE A 72 -16.84 10.84 5.19
N ALA A 73 -17.62 9.76 5.17
CA ALA A 73 -19.02 9.78 4.73
C ALA A 73 -19.90 10.68 5.61
N SER A 74 -19.54 10.87 6.88
CA SER A 74 -20.23 11.80 7.78
C SER A 74 -19.91 13.29 7.54
N GLY A 75 -19.09 13.60 6.52
CA GLY A 75 -18.72 14.98 6.16
C GLY A 75 -17.70 15.62 7.09
N LYS A 76 -17.02 14.83 7.95
CA LYS A 76 -15.94 15.31 8.80
C LYS A 76 -14.70 15.68 7.98
N ASP A 77 -13.87 16.54 8.56
CA ASP A 77 -12.61 16.97 7.94
C ASP A 77 -11.67 15.79 7.66
N HIS A 78 -11.03 15.82 6.49
CA HIS A 78 -10.14 14.74 6.06
C HIS A 78 -8.91 14.61 6.99
N LYS A 79 -8.32 15.73 7.43
CA LYS A 79 -7.15 15.67 8.35
C LYS A 79 -7.57 15.03 9.67
N PHE A 80 -8.76 15.34 10.17
CA PHE A 80 -9.34 14.66 11.33
C PHE A 80 -9.49 13.15 11.09
N CYS A 81 -10.14 12.73 10.00
CA CYS A 81 -10.32 11.29 9.73
C CYS A 81 -9.00 10.55 9.53
N THR A 82 -8.02 11.16 8.86
CA THR A 82 -6.67 10.61 8.68
C THR A 82 -5.92 10.55 10.01
N LYS A 83 -6.06 11.51 10.91
CA LYS A 83 -5.43 11.45 12.24
C LYS A 83 -6.05 10.37 13.11
N GLU A 84 -7.38 10.34 13.21
CA GLU A 84 -8.12 9.51 14.17
C GLU A 84 -8.38 8.09 13.67
N PHE A 85 -8.64 7.91 12.37
CA PHE A 85 -9.05 6.63 11.77
C PHE A 85 -7.97 5.99 10.91
N THR A 86 -6.70 6.21 11.23
CA THR A 86 -5.58 5.47 10.66
C THR A 86 -4.75 4.76 11.72
N LYS A 87 -3.95 3.79 11.29
CA LYS A 87 -2.91 3.14 12.09
C LYS A 87 -1.57 3.39 11.43
N THR A 88 -0.55 3.62 12.24
CA THR A 88 0.83 3.71 11.77
C THR A 88 1.35 2.32 11.39
N ALA A 89 2.15 2.26 10.33
CA ALA A 89 2.81 1.04 9.89
C ALA A 89 4.14 1.38 9.21
N GLY A 90 5.09 0.45 9.26
CA GLY A 90 6.28 0.54 8.42
C GLY A 90 5.94 0.19 6.99
N LEU A 91 6.12 1.14 6.07
CA LEU A 91 5.81 0.99 4.65
C LEU A 91 7.09 1.17 3.81
N ARG A 92 7.06 0.73 2.55
CA ARG A 92 8.14 1.01 1.60
C ARG A 92 8.31 2.51 1.43
N ALA A 93 9.52 3.01 1.63
CA ALA A 93 9.86 4.39 1.35
C ALA A 93 9.97 4.63 -0.16
N CYS A 94 9.61 5.82 -0.60
CA CYS A 94 9.78 6.25 -1.98
C CYS A 94 10.25 7.70 -2.08
N ASP A 95 10.90 8.01 -3.19
CA ASP A 95 11.32 9.35 -3.59
C ASP A 95 11.60 9.35 -5.10
N LYS A 96 12.11 10.47 -5.63
CA LYS A 96 12.43 10.61 -7.06
C LYS A 96 13.46 9.59 -7.57
N ALA A 97 14.42 9.19 -6.75
CA ALA A 97 15.45 8.21 -7.09
C ALA A 97 15.01 6.76 -6.81
N HIS A 98 14.08 6.57 -5.87
CA HIS A 98 13.54 5.27 -5.47
C HIS A 98 12.02 5.25 -5.67
N PRO A 99 11.52 5.16 -6.92
CA PRO A 99 10.10 5.13 -7.17
C PRO A 99 9.45 3.84 -6.66
N CYS A 100 8.15 3.90 -6.45
CA CYS A 100 7.34 2.72 -6.18
C CYS A 100 7.30 1.78 -7.40
N ARG A 101 6.83 0.56 -7.18
CA ARG A 101 6.46 -0.33 -8.29
C ARG A 101 5.31 0.31 -9.07
N GLU A 102 5.20 0.01 -10.35
CA GLU A 102 4.28 0.67 -11.30
C GLU A 102 2.79 0.63 -10.88
N ASP A 103 2.39 -0.34 -10.06
CA ASP A 103 1.05 -0.51 -9.49
C ASP A 103 0.88 0.14 -8.09
N TYR A 104 1.82 0.99 -7.66
CA TYR A 104 1.82 1.72 -6.39
C TYR A 104 2.10 3.20 -6.63
N ILE A 105 1.48 4.06 -5.83
CA ILE A 105 1.79 5.48 -5.86
C ILE A 105 2.67 5.89 -4.69
N CYS A 106 3.54 6.89 -4.93
CA CYS A 106 4.34 7.50 -3.89
C CYS A 106 3.53 8.63 -3.23
N THR A 107 3.14 8.40 -1.99
CA THR A 107 2.37 9.35 -1.18
C THR A 107 3.32 10.23 -0.37
N ALA A 108 2.95 11.48 -0.13
CA ALA A 108 3.76 12.38 0.69
C ALA A 108 4.00 11.78 2.09
N GLY A 109 5.17 12.11 2.66
CA GLY A 109 5.49 11.76 4.03
C GLY A 109 4.55 12.45 5.03
N TYR A 110 4.51 11.92 6.25
CA TYR A 110 3.72 12.48 7.34
C TYR A 110 4.65 13.20 8.32
N ASP A 111 4.65 14.53 8.29
CA ASP A 111 5.54 15.36 9.11
C ASP A 111 5.27 15.24 10.61
N ASP A 112 4.06 14.82 10.99
CA ASP A 112 3.65 14.60 12.38
C ASP A 112 4.11 13.24 12.96
N LEU A 113 4.67 12.35 12.13
CA LEU A 113 5.19 11.06 12.56
C LEU A 113 6.70 11.15 12.82
N VAL A 114 7.10 11.07 14.09
CA VAL A 114 8.51 11.14 14.52
C VAL A 114 9.39 10.08 13.84
N GLN A 115 8.84 8.91 13.55
CA GLN A 115 9.55 7.80 12.90
C GLN A 115 9.54 7.87 11.37
N ALA A 116 8.91 8.89 10.77
CA ALA A 116 8.95 9.11 9.33
C ALA A 116 10.28 9.75 8.92
N LYS A 117 10.88 9.24 7.85
CA LYS A 117 12.10 9.80 7.25
C LYS A 117 11.74 11.08 6.48
N ALA A 118 12.38 12.19 6.83
CA ALA A 118 12.22 13.46 6.14
C ALA A 118 12.52 13.31 4.63
N GLY A 119 11.68 13.92 3.79
CA GLY A 119 11.82 13.88 2.33
C GLY A 119 11.53 12.51 1.69
N LYS A 120 11.02 11.53 2.45
CA LYS A 120 10.57 10.23 1.93
C LYS A 120 9.05 10.12 1.98
N GLY A 121 8.47 9.63 0.90
CA GLY A 121 7.09 9.21 0.84
C GLY A 121 6.90 7.75 1.20
N THR A 122 5.65 7.28 1.14
CA THR A 122 5.32 5.86 1.28
C THR A 122 4.64 5.29 0.04
N CYS A 123 5.06 4.09 -0.39
CA CYS A 123 4.36 3.37 -1.45
C CYS A 123 3.07 2.77 -0.92
N ILE A 124 1.95 3.21 -1.48
CA ILE A 124 0.62 2.73 -1.10
C ILE A 124 -0.12 2.30 -2.38
N PRO A 125 -0.88 1.18 -2.35
CA PRO A 125 -1.70 0.81 -3.47
C PRO A 125 -2.70 1.94 -3.82
N PRO A 126 -2.94 2.22 -5.11
CA PRO A 126 -3.84 3.30 -5.53
C PRO A 126 -5.24 3.21 -4.91
N TYR A 127 -5.73 2.00 -4.65
CA TYR A 127 -7.05 1.79 -4.04
C TYR A 127 -7.17 2.34 -2.61
N PHE A 128 -6.08 2.39 -1.84
CA PHE A 128 -6.10 3.07 -0.53
C PHE A 128 -6.15 4.58 -0.69
N ILE A 129 -5.69 5.14 -1.81
CA ILE A 129 -5.68 6.59 -2.04
C ILE A 129 -7.05 7.10 -2.44
N PHE A 130 -7.82 6.27 -3.14
CA PHE A 130 -9.26 6.52 -3.30
C PHE A 130 -10.00 6.47 -1.96
N GLN A 131 -9.44 5.78 -0.95
CA GLN A 131 -9.89 5.95 0.42
C GLN A 131 -9.46 7.31 1.00
N PHE A 132 -8.22 7.73 0.75
CA PHE A 132 -7.63 8.96 1.28
C PHE A 132 -7.86 10.24 0.45
N ARG A 133 -8.86 10.33 -0.44
CA ARG A 133 -9.03 11.47 -1.39
C ARG A 133 -8.59 12.83 -0.83
N VAL A 134 -7.51 13.37 -1.41
CA VAL A 134 -6.74 14.53 -0.94
C VAL A 134 -7.37 15.86 -1.41
N ASP A 135 -8.27 15.80 -2.38
CA ASP A 135 -8.98 16.93 -3.01
C ASP A 135 -10.32 17.27 -2.34
N GLY A 136 -10.73 16.53 -1.32
CA GLY A 136 -12.00 16.71 -0.63
C GLY A 136 -13.17 16.07 -1.39
N HIS A 137 -14.01 15.33 -0.67
CA HIS A 137 -15.33 15.00 -1.21
C HIS A 137 -16.13 16.31 -1.25
N PRO A 138 -16.69 16.72 -2.41
CA PRO A 138 -17.55 17.89 -2.43
C PRO A 138 -18.71 17.65 -1.46
N ARG A 139 -18.91 18.58 -0.51
CA ARG A 139 -19.98 18.52 0.50
C ARG A 139 -21.39 18.51 -0.13
N SER A 140 -21.47 18.83 -1.42
CA SER A 140 -22.62 18.71 -2.28
C SER A 140 -22.14 18.39 -3.71
N TRP A 141 -22.35 17.16 -4.17
CA TRP A 141 -22.38 16.90 -5.60
C TRP A 141 -23.70 17.49 -6.13
N VAL A 142 -23.62 18.61 -6.84
CA VAL A 142 -24.65 18.94 -7.83
C VAL A 142 -24.17 18.26 -9.11
N GLN A 143 -24.81 17.16 -9.51
CA GLN A 143 -24.61 16.67 -10.87
C GLN A 143 -25.10 17.79 -11.80
N ASP A 144 -24.20 18.39 -12.56
CA ASP A 144 -24.60 19.25 -13.66
C ASP A 144 -25.21 18.33 -14.73
N VAL A 145 -26.54 18.19 -14.70
CA VAL A 145 -27.32 17.33 -15.60
C VAL A 145 -27.57 18.00 -16.95
N ARG A 146 -26.71 18.93 -17.37
CA ARG A 146 -26.79 19.53 -18.71
C ARG A 146 -25.87 18.79 -19.67
N GLU A 147 -26.53 17.99 -20.49
CA GLU A 147 -26.06 17.28 -21.68
C GLU A 147 -25.38 18.20 -22.70
#